data_AF-A0AAD4J312-F1
#
_entry.id   AF-A0AAD4J312-F1
#
_cell.length_a   1.000
_cell.length_b   1.000
_cell.length_c   1.000
_cell.angle_alpha   90.00
_cell.angle_beta   90.00
_cell.angle_gamma   90.00
#
_symmetry.space_group_name_H-M   'P 1'
#
loop_
_entity.id
_entity.type
_entity.pdbx_description
1 polymer ?
#
loop_
_entity_poly.entity_id
_entity_poly.type
_entity_poly.pdbx_seq_one_letter_code
_entity_poly.pdbx_strand_id
1 'polypeptide(L)'
;MTRLLRLGNLNLQKNQNRVSLLCTGINFTSSKSDLHANGPRHILQFLRFCTTESNGGDICENKYREAEAALLDYFYLTRSLPFEDAENMSRNAPQFLDRLLKMALINGDDGDVRRSLARFLRYHPINEFEAFFESIGLELCEYASFLPRDLIFLSDDQLLLQNYNVLCHYGIERSRIGKMYREAKEAFSYDNGILKSKLQSFQNLGLPQSLVAEIIASSPHLLKGDADQELRVFLETFENVGIRLDWLVEHMRGVDSCDRKCMLEVMSLLGELGLRGEQLGEVIMNHPDLILEGSGSCTLCLFGLLLKFGLTENGAQAVFQQFPRVSVASFTSNLLQCYQFLVEINMPVNDIGRMVRLHPLLLGVCQLKKVSSLLHLLNCGVNRICKMLEEDPYVLKKWVRGVRVDRLQEPSRVARVRGTKTRFLTRLGFVEKSGEMERIFRSLMGKADELQERFDC
;
A
#
# COMPACT_ATOMS: atom_id res chain seq x y z
N MET A 1 9.44 26.17 14.73
CA MET A 1 10.51 25.65 13.84
C MET A 1 11.23 24.41 14.35
N THR A 2 11.83 24.38 15.55
CA THR A 2 12.77 23.30 15.94
C THR A 2 12.12 21.94 16.30
N ARG A 3 10.85 21.91 16.73
CA ARG A 3 10.14 20.67 17.11
C ARG A 3 9.54 19.95 15.89
N LEU A 4 8.88 20.69 14.99
CA LEU A 4 8.37 20.20 13.70
C LEU A 4 9.47 19.64 12.78
N LEU A 5 10.62 20.33 12.68
CA LEU A 5 11.76 19.84 11.91
C LEU A 5 12.42 18.61 12.55
N ARG A 6 12.39 18.48 13.89
CA ARG A 6 12.88 17.28 14.59
C ARG A 6 11.94 16.09 14.42
N LEU A 7 10.62 16.28 14.52
CA LEU A 7 9.62 15.24 14.25
C LEU A 7 9.70 14.77 12.79
N GLY A 8 9.83 15.71 11.84
CA GLY A 8 10.09 15.41 10.44
C GLY A 8 11.36 14.59 10.22
N ASN A 9 12.51 15.03 10.77
CA ASN A 9 13.80 14.36 10.54
C ASN A 9 13.97 13.02 11.29
N LEU A 10 13.47 12.90 12.53
CA LEU A 10 13.54 11.66 13.32
C LEU A 10 12.64 10.57 12.72
N ASN A 11 11.45 10.94 12.22
CA ASN A 11 10.55 9.99 11.56
C ASN A 11 10.93 9.74 10.10
N LEU A 12 11.57 10.68 9.38
CA LEU A 12 12.10 10.42 8.03
C LEU A 12 13.18 9.33 8.02
N GLN A 13 14.08 9.27 9.01
CA GLN A 13 15.09 8.21 9.10
C GLN A 13 14.49 6.83 9.41
N LYS A 14 13.46 6.75 10.27
CA LYS A 14 12.73 5.50 10.55
C LYS A 14 11.83 5.08 9.39
N ASN A 15 11.20 6.05 8.71
CA ASN A 15 10.31 5.81 7.58
C ASN A 15 11.04 5.65 6.25
N GLN A 16 12.34 5.94 6.13
CA GLN A 16 13.11 5.63 4.91
C GLN A 16 13.02 4.15 4.52
N ASN A 17 12.96 3.24 5.51
CA ASN A 17 12.75 1.80 5.29
C ASN A 17 11.28 1.41 4.97
N ARG A 18 10.31 2.30 5.19
CA ARG A 18 8.88 2.11 4.84
C ARG A 18 8.52 2.81 3.53
N VAL A 19 9.14 3.96 3.26
CA VAL A 19 9.14 4.64 1.96
C VAL A 19 9.77 3.75 0.90
N SER A 20 10.81 2.96 1.22
CA SER A 20 11.35 1.97 0.27
C SER A 20 10.34 0.88 -0.10
N LEU A 21 9.42 0.50 0.80
CA LEU A 21 8.34 -0.47 0.54
C LEU A 21 7.23 0.12 -0.35
N LEU A 22 6.79 1.36 -0.09
CA LEU A 22 5.85 2.09 -0.96
C LEU A 22 6.48 2.50 -2.31
N CYS A 23 7.81 2.63 -2.36
CA CYS A 23 8.59 2.99 -3.56
C CYS A 23 9.27 1.80 -4.24
N THR A 24 8.87 0.55 -3.97
CA THR A 24 9.43 -0.65 -4.66
C THR A 24 9.24 -0.63 -6.19
N GLY A 25 8.40 0.27 -6.73
CA GLY A 25 8.27 0.52 -8.17
C GLY A 25 9.04 1.73 -8.71
N ILE A 26 9.84 2.45 -7.89
CA ILE A 26 10.49 3.70 -8.30
C ILE A 26 12.00 3.62 -7.99
N ASN A 27 12.75 3.20 -9.00
CA ASN A 27 14.21 3.22 -8.99
C ASN A 27 14.73 4.65 -8.85
N PHE A 28 15.02 5.09 -7.62
CA PHE A 28 15.93 6.20 -7.40
C PHE A 28 17.36 5.68 -7.55
N THR A 29 17.94 5.77 -8.75
CA THR A 29 19.37 5.56 -8.95
C THR A 29 20.11 6.88 -8.80
N SER A 30 20.84 7.03 -7.70
CA SER A 30 21.99 7.93 -7.62
C SER A 30 23.20 7.22 -8.23
N SER A 31 24.04 7.96 -8.94
CA SER A 31 25.11 7.46 -9.78
C SER A 31 26.30 6.86 -9.02
N LYS A 32 26.67 5.64 -9.42
CA LYS A 32 27.98 4.96 -9.34
C LYS A 32 28.64 4.76 -7.96
N SER A 33 28.64 3.49 -7.53
CA SER A 33 29.87 2.73 -7.22
C SER A 33 29.56 1.23 -7.10
N ASP A 34 30.40 0.40 -7.73
CA ASP A 34 30.32 -1.06 -7.80
C ASP A 34 30.42 -1.72 -6.42
N LEU A 35 29.40 -2.52 -6.06
CA LEU A 35 29.50 -3.50 -4.99
C LEU A 35 28.77 -4.78 -5.42
N HIS A 36 29.55 -5.85 -5.58
CA HIS A 36 29.09 -7.21 -5.84
C HIS A 36 28.13 -7.70 -4.76
N ALA A 37 26.92 -8.08 -5.15
CA ALA A 37 26.00 -8.85 -4.31
C ALA A 37 26.19 -10.34 -4.58
N ASN A 38 26.85 -11.04 -3.64
CA ASN A 38 26.73 -12.49 -3.49
C ASN A 38 25.61 -12.76 -2.48
N GLY A 39 24.47 -13.26 -2.97
CA GLY A 39 23.35 -13.73 -2.17
C GLY A 39 22.81 -15.05 -2.74
N PRO A 40 22.45 -16.03 -1.89
CA PRO A 40 22.19 -17.41 -2.31
C PRO A 40 20.89 -17.57 -3.11
N ARG A 41 20.99 -18.34 -4.20
CA ARG A 41 19.89 -18.78 -5.06
C ARG A 41 19.08 -19.90 -4.40
N HIS A 42 18.12 -19.59 -3.53
CA HIS A 42 17.15 -20.58 -3.05
C HIS A 42 15.75 -20.00 -2.84
N ILE A 43 15.14 -19.41 -3.89
CA ILE A 43 13.69 -19.11 -3.91
C ILE A 43 13.03 -19.52 -5.26
N LEU A 44 13.76 -20.07 -6.23
CA LEU A 44 13.22 -20.41 -7.57
C LEU A 44 12.91 -21.89 -7.79
N GLN A 45 12.46 -22.63 -6.76
CA GLN A 45 11.96 -24.01 -6.93
C GLN A 45 10.49 -24.22 -6.54
N PHE A 46 9.77 -23.21 -6.05
CA PHE A 46 8.39 -23.38 -5.57
C PHE A 46 7.28 -22.95 -6.54
N LEU A 47 7.58 -22.69 -7.81
CA LEU A 47 6.57 -22.32 -8.84
C LEU A 47 6.54 -23.24 -10.06
N ARG A 48 7.04 -24.47 -9.94
CA ARG A 48 6.86 -25.50 -10.98
C ARG A 48 6.11 -26.70 -10.41
N PHE A 49 4.82 -26.53 -10.14
CA PHE A 49 3.78 -27.52 -10.38
C PHE A 49 2.45 -26.82 -10.14
N CYS A 50 1.89 -26.24 -11.21
CA CYS A 50 0.45 -26.03 -11.45
C CYS A 50 0.24 -25.19 -12.71
N THR A 51 0.67 -25.71 -13.87
CA THR A 51 0.06 -25.37 -15.16
C THR A 51 0.24 -26.56 -16.10
N THR A 52 -0.66 -27.53 -15.98
CA THR A 52 -1.03 -28.45 -17.06
C THR A 52 -2.51 -28.74 -16.90
N GLU A 53 -3.30 -28.35 -17.89
CA GLU A 53 -4.75 -28.52 -17.89
C GLU A 53 -5.20 -29.98 -18.02
N SER A 54 -6.37 -30.23 -17.42
CA SER A 54 -7.30 -31.36 -17.52
C SER A 54 -6.97 -32.66 -16.76
N ASN A 55 -7.88 -33.02 -15.85
CA ASN A 55 -8.03 -34.25 -15.03
C ASN A 55 -7.14 -34.46 -13.79
N GLY A 56 -6.09 -33.65 -13.56
CA GLY A 56 -5.20 -33.81 -12.39
C GLY A 56 -5.58 -33.02 -11.12
N GLY A 57 -6.38 -31.97 -11.23
CA GLY A 57 -6.73 -31.09 -10.10
C GLY A 57 -7.66 -31.76 -9.08
N ASP A 58 -8.67 -32.49 -9.57
CA ASP A 58 -9.74 -33.10 -8.76
C ASP A 58 -9.21 -34.24 -7.87
N ILE A 59 -8.23 -35.01 -8.36
CA ILE A 59 -7.60 -36.10 -7.61
C ILE A 59 -6.71 -35.55 -6.48
N CYS A 60 -5.97 -34.47 -6.75
CA CYS A 60 -5.14 -33.83 -5.73
C CYS A 60 -6.01 -33.23 -4.62
N GLU A 61 -7.06 -32.50 -5.00
CA GLU A 61 -8.01 -31.88 -4.09
C GLU A 61 -8.74 -32.91 -3.21
N ASN A 62 -9.11 -34.06 -3.78
CA ASN A 62 -9.70 -35.17 -3.00
C ASN A 62 -8.73 -35.79 -2.01
N LYS A 63 -7.44 -35.95 -2.37
CA LYS A 63 -6.40 -36.43 -1.44
C LYS A 63 -6.17 -35.46 -0.28
N TYR A 64 -6.18 -34.16 -0.53
CA TYR A 64 -6.09 -33.16 0.54
C TYR A 64 -7.28 -33.22 1.48
N ARG A 65 -8.51 -33.29 0.95
CA ARG A 65 -9.72 -33.41 1.78
C ARG A 65 -9.73 -34.67 2.65
N GLU A 66 -9.25 -35.80 2.12
CA GLU A 66 -9.07 -37.03 2.88
C GLU A 66 -8.03 -36.89 4.01
N ALA A 67 -6.96 -36.15 3.74
CA ALA A 67 -5.91 -35.89 4.70
C ALA A 67 -6.36 -34.95 5.83
N GLU A 68 -7.09 -33.88 5.49
CA GLU A 68 -7.76 -32.99 6.44
C GLU A 68 -8.72 -33.77 7.34
N ALA A 69 -9.53 -34.67 6.76
CA ALA A 69 -10.45 -35.50 7.52
C ALA A 69 -9.71 -36.45 8.49
N ALA A 70 -8.59 -37.03 8.09
CA ALA A 70 -7.76 -37.85 8.98
C ALA A 70 -7.17 -37.04 10.15
N LEU A 71 -6.71 -35.81 9.86
CA LEU A 71 -6.21 -34.90 10.90
C LEU A 71 -7.31 -34.43 11.85
N LEU A 72 -8.50 -34.12 11.32
CA LEU A 72 -9.66 -33.78 12.12
C LEU A 72 -10.02 -34.92 13.08
N ASP A 73 -10.11 -36.15 12.58
CA ASP A 73 -10.37 -37.33 13.40
C ASP A 73 -9.30 -37.51 14.49
N TYR A 74 -8.03 -37.26 14.17
CA TYR A 74 -6.94 -37.31 15.15
C TYR A 74 -7.13 -36.26 16.25
N PHE A 75 -7.25 -34.99 15.89
CA PHE A 75 -7.38 -33.89 16.86
C PHE A 75 -8.65 -34.00 17.70
N TYR A 76 -9.78 -34.33 17.08
CA TYR A 76 -11.06 -34.44 17.77
C TYR A 76 -11.21 -35.74 18.55
N LEU A 77 -11.07 -36.91 17.90
CA LEU A 77 -11.37 -38.19 18.54
C LEU A 77 -10.21 -38.72 19.40
N THR A 78 -8.97 -38.53 18.95
CA THR A 78 -7.79 -39.08 19.65
C THR A 78 -7.28 -38.12 20.70
N ARG A 79 -7.20 -36.83 20.37
CA ARG A 79 -6.64 -35.79 21.26
C ARG A 79 -7.69 -35.04 22.08
N SER A 80 -8.98 -35.29 21.82
CA SER A 80 -10.11 -34.69 22.55
C SER A 80 -10.09 -33.17 22.54
N LEU A 81 -9.58 -32.56 21.47
CA LEU A 81 -9.68 -31.11 21.27
C LEU A 81 -11.14 -30.74 20.93
N PRO A 82 -11.60 -29.53 21.30
CA PRO A 82 -12.90 -29.04 20.86
C PRO A 82 -13.03 -29.12 19.34
N PHE A 83 -14.22 -29.50 18.85
CA PHE A 83 -14.44 -29.74 17.42
C PHE A 83 -14.05 -28.53 16.56
N GLU A 84 -14.40 -27.31 17.00
CA GLU A 84 -14.06 -26.09 16.25
C GLU A 84 -12.55 -25.87 16.12
N ASP A 85 -11.77 -26.22 17.14
CA ASP A 85 -10.32 -26.08 17.13
C ASP A 85 -9.68 -27.17 16.27
N ALA A 86 -10.16 -28.40 16.40
CA ALA A 86 -9.74 -29.52 15.56
C ALA A 86 -10.02 -29.26 14.08
N GLU A 87 -11.20 -28.73 13.75
CA GLU A 87 -11.59 -28.34 12.40
C GLU A 87 -10.69 -27.22 11.87
N ASN A 88 -10.46 -26.16 12.65
CA ASN A 88 -9.56 -25.07 12.28
C ASN A 88 -8.14 -25.57 12.01
N MET A 89 -7.58 -26.37 12.92
CA MET A 89 -6.23 -26.94 12.80
C MET A 89 -6.08 -27.84 11.59
N SER A 90 -7.10 -28.64 11.27
CA SER A 90 -7.09 -29.54 10.11
C SER A 90 -7.11 -28.78 8.77
N ARG A 91 -7.87 -27.68 8.67
CA ARG A 91 -8.09 -26.96 7.40
C ARG A 91 -7.12 -25.81 7.15
N ASN A 92 -6.61 -25.18 8.20
CA ASN A 92 -5.80 -23.96 8.09
C ASN A 92 -4.29 -24.20 8.30
N ALA A 93 -3.82 -25.46 8.21
CA ALA A 93 -2.40 -25.81 8.33
C ALA A 93 -1.86 -26.59 7.11
N PRO A 94 -1.93 -26.02 5.88
CA PRO A 94 -1.57 -26.72 4.65
C PRO A 94 -0.08 -27.13 4.56
N GLN A 95 0.86 -26.30 5.02
CA GLN A 95 2.29 -26.61 5.01
C GLN A 95 2.62 -27.75 5.97
N PHE A 96 2.00 -27.77 7.15
CA PHE A 96 2.08 -28.88 8.08
C PHE A 96 1.52 -30.16 7.46
N LEU A 97 0.33 -30.08 6.85
CA LEU A 97 -0.30 -31.22 6.18
C LEU A 97 0.54 -31.77 5.03
N ASP A 98 1.20 -30.91 4.23
CA ASP A 98 2.15 -31.29 3.19
C ASP A 98 3.34 -32.08 3.73
N ARG A 99 3.91 -31.62 4.85
CA ARG A 99 5.03 -32.32 5.51
C ARG A 99 4.56 -33.67 6.03
N LEU A 100 3.37 -33.72 6.63
CA LEU A 100 2.77 -34.95 7.15
C LEU A 100 2.48 -35.96 6.04
N LEU A 101 1.90 -35.52 4.92
CA LEU A 101 1.64 -36.35 3.75
C LEU A 101 2.94 -36.94 3.20
N LYS A 102 4.00 -36.13 3.08
CA LYS A 102 5.33 -36.62 2.68
C LYS A 102 5.83 -37.68 3.66
N MET A 103 5.72 -37.47 4.97
CA MET A 103 6.16 -38.45 5.98
C MET A 103 5.35 -39.75 5.95
N ALA A 104 4.04 -39.67 5.82
CA ALA A 104 3.14 -40.83 5.87
C ALA A 104 3.17 -41.68 4.60
N LEU A 105 3.37 -41.07 3.43
CA LEU A 105 3.33 -41.74 2.13
C LEU A 105 4.71 -42.28 1.65
N ILE A 106 5.79 -42.08 2.42
CA ILE A 106 7.12 -42.64 2.10
C ILE A 106 7.12 -44.19 2.08
N ASN A 107 6.20 -44.85 2.80
CA ASN A 107 6.24 -46.30 3.02
C ASN A 107 5.22 -47.13 2.21
N GLY A 108 4.57 -46.55 1.20
CA GLY A 108 3.71 -47.29 0.28
C GLY A 108 2.41 -46.54 -0.07
N ASP A 109 2.10 -46.50 -1.36
CA ASP A 109 0.87 -45.92 -1.91
C ASP A 109 -0.25 -46.96 -1.85
N ASP A 110 -0.98 -47.01 -0.72
CA ASP A 110 -2.13 -47.91 -0.53
C ASP A 110 -3.42 -47.36 -1.18
N GLY A 111 -3.32 -46.29 -1.97
CA GLY A 111 -4.44 -45.63 -2.66
C GLY A 111 -5.43 -44.88 -1.75
N ASP A 112 -5.46 -45.18 -0.44
CA ASP A 112 -6.34 -44.57 0.57
C ASP A 112 -5.51 -43.68 1.52
N VAL A 113 -5.51 -42.36 1.25
CA VAL A 113 -4.72 -41.36 1.98
C VAL A 113 -5.20 -41.26 3.42
N ARG A 114 -6.51 -41.28 3.63
CA ARG A 114 -7.12 -41.20 4.96
C ARG A 114 -6.69 -42.36 5.86
N ARG A 115 -6.78 -43.61 5.36
CA ARG A 115 -6.35 -44.80 6.13
C ARG A 115 -4.86 -44.77 6.45
N SER A 116 -4.04 -44.35 5.48
CA SER A 116 -2.58 -44.30 5.62
C SER A 116 -2.17 -43.28 6.69
N LEU A 117 -2.77 -42.08 6.66
CA LEU A 117 -2.53 -41.04 7.67
C LEU A 117 -3.06 -41.44 9.05
N ALA A 118 -4.28 -41.99 9.14
CA ALA A 118 -4.82 -42.47 10.40
C ALA A 118 -3.94 -43.55 11.04
N ARG A 119 -3.39 -44.47 10.23
CA ARG A 119 -2.42 -45.46 10.69
C ARG A 119 -1.11 -44.80 11.14
N PHE A 120 -0.59 -43.83 10.38
CA PHE A 120 0.64 -43.13 10.73
C PHE A 120 0.51 -42.41 12.08
N LEU A 121 -0.54 -41.60 12.26
CA LEU A 121 -0.81 -40.80 13.46
C LEU A 121 -1.06 -41.66 14.71
N ARG A 122 -1.53 -42.91 14.54
CA ARG A 122 -1.71 -43.86 15.64
C ARG A 122 -0.37 -44.33 16.25
N TYR A 123 0.70 -44.36 15.46
CA TYR A 123 2.00 -44.92 15.88
C TYR A 123 3.12 -43.87 15.94
N HIS A 124 2.93 -42.69 15.36
CA HIS A 124 3.93 -41.62 15.33
C HIS A 124 3.32 -40.35 15.92
N PRO A 125 3.75 -39.93 17.13
CA PRO A 125 3.29 -38.67 17.69
C PRO A 125 3.79 -37.52 16.82
N ILE A 126 2.89 -36.57 16.54
CA ILE A 126 3.19 -35.35 15.79
C ILE A 126 3.29 -34.18 16.76
N ASN A 127 4.06 -33.16 16.38
CA ASN A 127 4.09 -31.91 17.13
C ASN A 127 2.83 -31.08 16.81
N GLU A 128 1.85 -31.14 17.70
CA GLU A 128 0.54 -30.47 17.54
C GLU A 128 0.68 -28.94 17.50
N PHE A 129 1.73 -28.39 18.12
CA PHE A 129 1.98 -26.94 18.11
C PHE A 129 2.29 -26.41 16.71
N GLU A 130 2.87 -27.22 15.82
CA GLU A 130 3.10 -26.79 14.44
C GLU A 130 1.79 -26.56 13.70
N ALA A 131 0.86 -27.53 13.77
CA ALA A 131 -0.46 -27.41 13.17
C ALA A 131 -1.26 -26.26 13.80
N PHE A 132 -1.19 -26.13 15.13
CA PHE A 132 -1.86 -25.06 15.85
C PHE A 132 -1.38 -23.66 15.41
N PHE A 133 -0.07 -23.41 15.45
CA PHE A 133 0.49 -22.09 15.13
C PHE A 133 0.25 -21.71 13.67
N GLU A 134 0.39 -22.67 12.75
CA GLU A 134 0.06 -22.44 11.35
C GLU A 134 -1.43 -22.09 11.17
N SER A 135 -2.32 -22.82 11.84
CA SER A 135 -3.78 -22.62 11.75
C SER A 135 -4.30 -21.30 12.31
N ILE A 136 -3.50 -20.59 13.11
CA ILE A 136 -3.81 -19.26 13.62
C ILE A 136 -3.08 -18.15 12.83
N GLY A 137 -2.47 -18.49 11.70
CA GLY A 137 -1.88 -17.52 10.77
C GLY A 137 -0.39 -17.20 10.96
N LEU A 138 0.36 -18.04 11.69
CA LEU A 138 1.82 -17.90 11.76
C LEU A 138 2.52 -18.67 10.64
N GLU A 139 3.56 -18.07 10.06
CA GLU A 139 4.42 -18.76 9.11
C GLU A 139 5.46 -19.63 9.81
N LEU A 140 5.95 -20.67 9.11
CA LEU A 140 6.96 -21.61 9.65
C LEU A 140 8.21 -20.90 10.19
N CYS A 141 8.68 -19.86 9.51
CA CYS A 141 9.85 -19.09 9.94
C CYS A 141 9.60 -18.30 11.23
N GLU A 142 8.34 -17.98 11.54
CA GLU A 142 7.94 -17.23 12.72
C GLU A 142 7.77 -18.18 13.90
N TYR A 143 6.95 -19.22 13.74
CA TYR A 143 6.59 -20.11 14.85
C TYR A 143 7.65 -21.15 15.18
N ALA A 144 8.64 -21.42 14.31
CA ALA A 144 9.73 -22.35 14.64
C ALA A 144 10.47 -21.94 15.93
N SER A 145 10.56 -20.64 16.20
CA SER A 145 11.15 -20.09 17.43
C SER A 145 10.23 -20.20 18.66
N PHE A 146 8.94 -20.47 18.45
CA PHE A 146 7.91 -20.54 19.48
C PHE A 146 7.56 -21.96 19.91
N LEU A 147 8.00 -22.97 19.16
CA LEU A 147 7.77 -24.37 19.51
C LEU A 147 8.36 -24.68 20.89
N PRO A 148 7.55 -25.25 21.81
CA PRO A 148 8.07 -25.75 23.08
C PRO A 148 9.17 -26.80 22.85
N ARG A 149 10.16 -26.84 23.75
CA ARG A 149 11.26 -27.82 23.65
C ARG A 149 10.84 -29.22 24.10
N ASP A 150 9.98 -29.27 25.11
CA ASP A 150 9.65 -30.51 25.84
C ASP A 150 8.17 -30.90 25.71
N LEU A 151 7.36 -30.13 24.97
CA LEU A 151 5.94 -30.40 24.73
C LEU A 151 5.70 -30.61 23.24
N ILE A 152 4.97 -31.68 22.93
CA ILE A 152 4.52 -31.99 21.57
C ILE A 152 3.00 -32.03 21.46
N PHE A 153 2.29 -32.13 22.58
CA PHE A 153 0.83 -32.13 22.62
C PHE A 153 0.30 -30.80 23.14
N LEU A 154 -0.68 -30.23 22.45
CA LEU A 154 -1.26 -28.94 22.76
C LEU A 154 -2.05 -28.96 24.07
N SER A 155 -2.63 -30.11 24.42
CA SER A 155 -3.35 -30.34 25.68
C SER A 155 -2.47 -30.22 26.93
N ASP A 156 -1.14 -30.36 26.78
CA ASP A 156 -0.20 -30.21 27.90
C ASP A 156 0.00 -28.73 28.28
N ASP A 157 -0.31 -27.79 27.37
CA ASP A 157 -0.27 -26.35 27.63
C ASP A 157 -1.69 -25.79 27.82
N GLN A 158 -2.22 -25.99 29.02
CA GLN A 158 -3.60 -25.60 29.36
C GLN A 158 -3.81 -24.08 29.31
N LEU A 159 -2.82 -23.29 29.71
CA LEU A 159 -2.94 -21.83 29.73
C LEU A 159 -3.01 -21.27 28.31
N LEU A 160 -2.18 -21.79 27.39
CA LEU A 160 -2.23 -21.42 25.98
C LEU A 160 -3.63 -21.65 25.41
N LEU A 161 -4.17 -22.86 25.57
CA LEU A 161 -5.48 -23.23 25.06
C LEU A 161 -6.61 -22.40 25.68
N GLN A 162 -6.57 -22.18 26.99
CA GLN A 162 -7.59 -21.39 27.69
C GLN A 162 -7.60 -19.94 27.21
N ASN A 163 -6.44 -19.31 27.12
CA ASN A 163 -6.34 -17.91 26.67
C ASN A 163 -6.67 -17.76 25.18
N TYR A 164 -6.23 -18.70 24.33
CA TYR A 164 -6.66 -18.77 22.93
C TYR A 164 -8.19 -18.87 22.82
N ASN A 165 -8.83 -19.73 23.61
CA ASN A 165 -10.29 -19.89 23.61
C ASN A 165 -11.01 -18.64 24.11
N VAL A 166 -10.44 -17.90 25.06
CA VAL A 166 -10.98 -16.59 25.47
C VAL A 166 -11.04 -15.64 24.28
N LEU A 167 -9.99 -15.56 23.47
CA LEU A 167 -9.94 -14.69 22.28
C LEU A 167 -10.94 -15.13 21.20
N CYS A 168 -11.03 -16.44 20.93
CA CYS A 168 -12.01 -17.01 19.99
C CYS A 168 -13.45 -16.67 20.40
N HIS A 169 -13.82 -16.97 21.65
CA HIS A 169 -15.16 -16.67 22.18
C HIS A 169 -15.45 -15.16 22.28
N TYR A 170 -14.40 -14.34 22.38
CA TYR A 170 -14.55 -12.89 22.34
C TYR A 170 -14.90 -12.36 20.94
N GLY A 171 -14.73 -13.18 19.90
CA GLY A 171 -15.06 -12.85 18.52
C GLY A 171 -13.86 -12.42 17.67
N ILE A 172 -12.63 -12.73 18.10
CA ILE A 172 -11.44 -12.48 17.30
C ILE A 172 -11.26 -13.61 16.29
N GLU A 173 -11.01 -13.25 15.04
CA GLU A 173 -10.72 -14.21 13.98
C GLU A 173 -9.43 -15.00 14.28
N ARG A 174 -9.49 -16.33 14.14
CA ARG A 174 -8.39 -17.25 14.48
C ARG A 174 -7.09 -16.92 13.74
N SER A 175 -7.19 -16.52 12.47
CA SER A 175 -6.06 -16.09 11.62
C SER A 175 -5.31 -14.85 12.16
N ARG A 176 -5.96 -14.03 12.99
CA ARG A 176 -5.36 -12.84 13.62
C ARG A 176 -4.71 -13.16 14.95
N ILE A 177 -5.09 -14.27 15.59
CA ILE A 177 -4.56 -14.67 16.89
C ILE A 177 -3.07 -15.04 16.80
N GLY A 178 -2.58 -15.55 15.67
CA GLY A 178 -1.16 -15.80 15.44
C GLY A 178 -0.32 -14.53 15.61
N LYS A 179 -0.74 -13.43 14.99
CA LYS A 179 -0.11 -12.11 15.19
C LYS A 179 -0.14 -11.71 16.66
N MET A 180 -1.27 -11.93 17.34
CA MET A 180 -1.39 -11.63 18.77
C MET A 180 -0.42 -12.44 19.62
N TYR A 181 -0.23 -13.73 19.31
CA TYR A 181 0.74 -14.59 19.97
C TYR A 181 2.18 -14.08 19.75
N ARG A 182 2.51 -13.67 18.53
CA ARG A 182 3.83 -13.14 18.19
C ARG A 182 4.16 -11.86 18.95
N GLU A 183 3.24 -10.90 18.97
CA GLU A 183 3.47 -9.60 19.58
C GLU A 183 3.23 -9.61 21.09
N ALA A 184 2.33 -10.46 21.59
CA ALA A 184 1.91 -10.52 22.98
C ALA A 184 1.85 -11.94 23.57
N LYS A 185 2.90 -12.71 23.34
CA LYS A 185 3.06 -14.08 23.87
C LYS A 185 2.71 -14.22 25.35
N GLU A 186 3.10 -13.27 26.22
CA GLU A 186 2.83 -13.38 27.66
C GLU A 186 1.33 -13.47 27.98
N ALA A 187 0.47 -12.88 27.15
CA ALA A 187 -0.99 -12.92 27.34
C ALA A 187 -1.58 -14.33 27.19
N PHE A 188 -0.87 -15.24 26.51
CA PHE A 188 -1.27 -16.64 26.37
C PHE A 188 -0.83 -17.50 27.55
N SER A 189 0.02 -16.97 28.43
CA SER A 189 0.46 -17.62 29.67
C SER A 189 -0.16 -16.97 30.92
N TYR A 190 -1.20 -16.14 30.75
CA TYR A 190 -1.93 -15.55 31.86
C TYR A 190 -2.75 -16.59 32.61
N ASP A 191 -2.76 -16.46 33.94
CA ASP A 191 -3.60 -17.29 34.79
C ASP A 191 -5.09 -17.13 34.46
N ASN A 192 -5.86 -18.14 34.86
CA ASN A 192 -7.29 -18.23 34.62
C ASN A 192 -8.04 -16.93 34.93
N GLY A 193 -8.73 -16.40 33.90
CA GLY A 193 -9.61 -15.25 34.02
C GLY A 193 -8.91 -13.88 33.92
N ILE A 194 -7.58 -13.81 33.95
CA ILE A 194 -6.84 -12.53 33.82
C ILE A 194 -7.08 -11.91 32.44
N LEU A 195 -6.89 -12.68 31.35
CA LEU A 195 -7.10 -12.18 29.99
C LEU A 195 -8.55 -11.71 29.80
N LYS A 196 -9.53 -12.49 30.24
CA LYS A 196 -10.95 -12.11 30.19
C LYS A 196 -11.23 -10.81 30.95
N SER A 197 -10.67 -10.66 32.15
CA SER A 197 -10.83 -9.45 32.96
C SER A 197 -10.19 -8.23 32.30
N LYS A 198 -9.03 -8.40 31.63
CA LYS A 198 -8.39 -7.36 30.83
C LYS A 198 -9.25 -6.91 29.65
N LEU A 199 -9.87 -7.86 28.94
CA LEU A 199 -10.80 -7.50 27.85
C LEU A 199 -12.04 -6.77 28.37
N GLN A 200 -12.56 -7.19 29.53
CA GLN A 200 -13.68 -6.52 30.19
C GLN A 200 -13.31 -5.11 30.70
N SER A 201 -12.06 -4.87 31.12
CA SER A 201 -11.64 -3.52 31.54
C SER A 201 -11.70 -2.52 30.39
N PHE A 202 -11.44 -2.96 29.15
CA PHE A 202 -11.64 -2.13 27.96
C PHE A 202 -13.12 -1.87 27.65
N GLN A 203 -13.99 -2.86 27.86
CA GLN A 203 -15.45 -2.64 27.72
C GLN A 203 -15.97 -1.62 28.73
N ASN A 204 -15.40 -1.59 29.93
CA ASN A 204 -15.76 -0.61 30.96
C ASN A 204 -15.41 0.84 30.58
N LEU A 205 -14.63 1.06 29.51
CA LEU A 205 -14.41 2.37 28.90
C LEU A 205 -15.57 2.81 27.96
N GLY A 206 -16.66 2.04 27.90
CA GLY A 206 -17.80 2.31 27.01
C GLY A 206 -17.64 1.74 25.59
N LEU A 207 -16.63 0.89 25.36
CA LEU A 207 -16.36 0.29 24.06
C LEU A 207 -17.26 -0.93 23.81
N PRO A 208 -17.90 -1.07 22.63
CA PRO A 208 -18.58 -2.30 22.28
C PRO A 208 -17.58 -3.44 22.11
N GLN A 209 -17.99 -4.67 22.43
CA GLN A 209 -17.14 -5.87 22.35
C GLN A 209 -16.44 -6.01 20.99
N SER A 210 -17.15 -5.76 19.89
CA SER A 210 -16.61 -5.82 18.53
C SER A 210 -15.46 -4.84 18.31
N LEU A 211 -15.56 -3.61 18.83
CA LEU A 211 -14.48 -2.63 18.74
C LEU A 211 -13.28 -3.04 19.58
N VAL A 212 -13.52 -3.56 20.80
CA VAL A 212 -12.43 -4.07 21.62
C VAL A 212 -11.69 -5.19 20.89
N ALA A 213 -12.42 -6.11 20.25
CA ALA A 213 -11.84 -7.20 19.46
C ALA A 213 -10.97 -6.69 18.31
N GLU A 214 -11.43 -5.67 17.57
CA GLU A 214 -10.62 -5.04 16.52
C GLU A 214 -9.38 -4.34 17.10
N ILE A 215 -9.54 -3.55 18.16
CA ILE A 215 -8.45 -2.78 18.79
C ILE A 215 -7.31 -3.70 19.26
N ILE A 216 -7.63 -4.79 19.96
CA ILE A 216 -6.61 -5.72 20.48
C ILE A 216 -6.00 -6.59 19.38
N ALA A 217 -6.75 -6.94 18.34
CA ALA A 217 -6.22 -7.70 17.21
C ALA A 217 -5.28 -6.84 16.34
N SER A 218 -5.61 -5.57 16.12
CA SER A 218 -4.71 -4.62 15.44
C SER A 218 -3.51 -4.23 16.30
N SER A 219 -3.62 -4.31 17.62
CA SER A 219 -2.57 -3.93 18.56
C SER A 219 -2.48 -4.83 19.81
N PRO A 220 -1.92 -6.03 19.65
CA PRO A 220 -1.82 -7.03 20.71
C PRO A 220 -1.04 -6.57 21.95
N HIS A 221 -0.14 -5.59 21.81
CA HIS A 221 0.63 -5.05 22.95
C HIS A 221 -0.25 -4.47 24.06
N LEU A 222 -1.50 -4.08 23.77
CA LEU A 222 -2.47 -3.64 24.79
C LEU A 222 -2.81 -4.75 25.80
N LEU A 223 -2.61 -6.00 25.43
CA LEU A 223 -2.78 -7.13 26.33
C LEU A 223 -1.65 -7.23 27.36
N LYS A 224 -0.54 -6.48 27.19
CA LYS A 224 0.59 -6.46 28.12
C LYS A 224 0.50 -5.32 29.11
N GLY A 225 0.80 -5.61 30.38
CA GLY A 225 1.04 -4.59 31.40
C GLY A 225 -0.14 -3.62 31.60
N ASP A 226 0.18 -2.38 31.95
CA ASP A 226 -0.80 -1.30 32.17
C ASP A 226 -0.92 -0.38 30.93
N ALA A 227 -1.40 -0.95 29.83
CA ALA A 227 -1.68 -0.21 28.59
C ALA A 227 -3.06 0.50 28.59
N ASP A 228 -3.79 0.46 29.71
CA ASP A 228 -5.14 1.00 29.82
C ASP A 228 -5.12 2.53 29.67
N GLN A 229 -4.09 3.18 30.23
CA GLN A 229 -3.92 4.63 30.11
C GLN A 229 -3.61 5.06 28.68
N GLU A 230 -2.83 4.28 27.92
CA GLU A 230 -2.54 4.58 26.50
C GLU A 230 -3.82 4.54 25.67
N LEU A 231 -4.65 3.51 25.87
CA LEU A 231 -5.94 3.40 25.20
C LEU A 231 -6.88 4.56 25.59
N ARG A 232 -6.94 4.92 26.88
CA ARG A 232 -7.76 6.07 27.33
C ARG A 232 -7.35 7.37 26.65
N VAL A 233 -6.06 7.70 26.68
CA VAL A 233 -5.53 8.92 26.03
C VAL A 233 -5.85 8.93 24.53
N PHE A 234 -5.74 7.77 23.88
CA PHE A 234 -6.10 7.64 22.48
C PHE A 234 -7.58 7.98 22.25
N LEU A 235 -8.51 7.36 22.99
CA LEU A 235 -9.95 7.59 22.85
C LEU A 235 -10.35 9.04 23.17
N GLU A 236 -9.82 9.59 24.27
CA GLU A 236 -10.05 10.99 24.67
C GLU A 236 -9.60 11.97 23.58
N THR A 237 -8.52 11.66 22.85
CA THR A 237 -8.03 12.52 21.75
C THR A 237 -9.02 12.58 20.59
N PHE A 238 -9.68 11.47 20.26
CA PHE A 238 -10.73 11.46 19.23
C PHE A 238 -11.99 12.20 19.70
N GLU A 239 -12.40 11.99 20.95
CA GLU A 239 -13.54 12.69 21.53
C GLU A 239 -13.33 14.21 21.58
N ASN A 240 -12.12 14.67 21.94
CA ASN A 240 -11.76 16.09 21.99
C ASN A 240 -11.82 16.80 20.63
N VAL A 241 -11.78 16.07 19.52
CA VAL A 241 -11.96 16.62 18.16
C VAL A 241 -13.36 16.36 17.61
N GLY A 242 -14.28 15.82 18.42
CA GLY A 242 -15.66 15.57 18.03
C GLY A 242 -15.88 14.27 17.24
N ILE A 243 -14.90 13.35 17.23
CA ILE A 243 -15.05 12.04 16.57
C ILE A 243 -15.59 11.04 17.59
N ARG A 244 -16.75 10.47 17.27
CA ARG A 244 -17.41 9.48 18.13
C ARG A 244 -16.84 8.07 17.96
N LEU A 245 -17.07 7.24 18.97
CA LEU A 245 -16.62 5.84 18.98
C LEU A 245 -17.20 5.00 17.84
N ASP A 246 -18.44 5.23 17.43
CA ASP A 246 -19.09 4.48 16.34
C ASP A 246 -18.38 4.67 15.00
N TRP A 247 -17.84 5.86 14.74
CA TRP A 247 -17.00 6.11 13.58
C TRP A 247 -15.73 5.26 13.59
N LEU A 248 -15.08 5.11 14.76
CA LEU A 248 -13.92 4.23 14.90
C LEU A 248 -14.28 2.77 14.64
N VAL A 249 -15.45 2.30 15.11
CA VAL A 249 -15.93 0.93 14.82
C VAL A 249 -16.02 0.66 13.34
N GLU A 250 -16.62 1.59 12.59
CA GLU A 250 -16.83 1.44 11.16
C GLU A 250 -15.50 1.37 10.39
N HIS A 251 -14.52 2.18 10.79
CA HIS A 251 -13.30 2.37 10.00
C HIS A 251 -12.09 1.54 10.48
N MET A 252 -12.13 0.97 11.69
CA MET A 252 -11.07 0.10 12.22
C MET A 252 -11.28 -1.38 11.91
N ARG A 253 -12.43 -1.74 11.34
CA ARG A 253 -12.78 -3.14 11.06
C ARG A 253 -11.83 -3.76 10.02
N GLY A 254 -11.24 -4.91 10.36
CA GLY A 254 -10.34 -5.62 9.45
C GLY A 254 -8.97 -4.95 9.29
N VAL A 255 -8.61 -4.03 10.19
CA VAL A 255 -7.27 -3.42 10.19
C VAL A 255 -6.28 -4.39 10.83
N ASP A 256 -5.35 -4.90 10.02
CA ASP A 256 -4.37 -5.89 10.49
C ASP A 256 -3.35 -5.30 11.45
N SER A 257 -2.97 -4.03 11.29
CA SER A 257 -2.01 -3.36 12.17
C SER A 257 -2.36 -1.89 12.38
N CYS A 258 -2.28 -1.44 13.63
CA CYS A 258 -2.58 -0.07 14.01
C CYS A 258 -1.45 0.49 14.89
N ASP A 259 -0.78 1.53 14.39
CA ASP A 259 0.17 2.35 15.15
C ASP A 259 -0.56 3.59 15.69
N ARG A 260 -1.18 3.46 16.86
CA ARG A 260 -1.93 4.53 17.51
C ARG A 260 -1.09 5.75 17.82
N LYS A 261 0.18 5.55 18.17
CA LYS A 261 1.10 6.65 18.42
C LYS A 261 1.29 7.48 17.15
N CYS A 262 1.49 6.84 16.01
CA CYS A 262 1.59 7.52 14.72
C CYS A 262 0.28 8.28 14.37
N MET A 263 -0.88 7.69 14.66
CA MET A 263 -2.17 8.36 14.47
C MET A 263 -2.28 9.64 15.31
N LEU A 264 -1.93 9.57 16.60
CA LEU A 264 -1.91 10.73 17.50
C LEU A 264 -0.88 11.78 17.06
N GLU A 265 0.28 11.35 16.55
CA GLU A 265 1.30 12.25 15.97
C GLU A 265 0.74 13.01 14.75
N VAL A 266 -0.03 12.35 13.87
CA VAL A 266 -0.70 13.00 12.74
C VAL A 266 -1.76 14.00 13.22
N MET A 267 -2.59 13.63 14.20
CA MET A 267 -3.59 14.56 14.77
C MET A 267 -2.91 15.79 15.38
N SER A 268 -1.84 15.57 16.15
CA SER A 268 -1.04 16.66 16.73
C SER A 268 -0.43 17.54 15.64
N LEU A 269 0.10 16.94 14.57
CA LEU A 269 0.66 17.67 13.43
C LEU A 269 -0.39 18.57 12.76
N LEU A 270 -1.57 18.03 12.48
CA LEU A 270 -2.68 18.81 11.90
C LEU A 270 -3.12 19.93 12.85
N GLY A 271 -3.09 19.67 14.17
CA GLY A 271 -3.26 20.66 15.23
C GLY A 271 -2.25 21.79 15.22
N GLU A 272 -0.97 21.48 15.01
CA GLU A 272 0.12 22.44 14.88
C GLU A 272 0.00 23.28 13.60
N LEU A 273 -0.59 22.72 12.53
CA LEU A 273 -0.94 23.45 11.30
C LEU A 273 -2.17 24.36 11.46
N GLY A 274 -2.81 24.37 12.63
CA GLY A 274 -3.94 25.26 12.93
C GLY A 274 -5.32 24.63 12.78
N LEU A 275 -5.43 23.34 12.43
CA LEU A 275 -6.71 22.61 12.44
C LEU A 275 -7.01 22.16 13.87
N ARG A 276 -7.99 22.75 14.55
CA ARG A 276 -8.26 22.48 15.98
C ARG A 276 -9.72 22.14 16.25
N GLY A 277 -9.94 21.38 17.33
CA GLY A 277 -11.28 21.02 17.80
C GLY A 277 -12.11 20.35 16.71
N GLU A 278 -13.35 20.79 16.56
CA GLU A 278 -14.30 20.27 15.56
C GLU A 278 -13.81 20.40 14.12
N GLN A 279 -13.03 21.43 13.78
CA GLN A 279 -12.48 21.58 12.43
C GLN A 279 -11.52 20.43 12.07
N LEU A 280 -10.70 19.99 13.04
CA LEU A 280 -9.83 18.84 12.87
C LEU A 280 -10.65 17.56 12.72
N GLY A 281 -11.68 17.39 13.56
CA GLY A 281 -12.63 16.29 13.46
C GLY A 281 -13.30 16.22 12.09
N GLU A 282 -13.77 17.34 11.56
CA GLU A 282 -14.40 17.42 10.24
C GLU A 282 -13.46 16.99 9.13
N VAL A 283 -12.20 17.44 9.14
CA VAL A 283 -11.19 17.02 8.16
C VAL A 283 -10.97 15.51 8.20
N ILE A 284 -10.84 14.94 9.41
CA ILE A 284 -10.62 13.50 9.59
C ILE A 284 -11.85 12.70 9.16
N MET A 285 -13.06 13.14 9.53
CA MET A 285 -14.30 12.45 9.16
C MET A 285 -14.54 12.49 7.65
N ASN A 286 -14.18 13.59 6.99
CA ASN A 286 -14.26 13.71 5.53
C ASN A 286 -13.16 12.91 4.81
N HIS A 287 -12.01 12.73 5.46
CA HIS A 287 -10.84 12.04 4.91
C HIS A 287 -10.20 11.07 5.92
N PRO A 288 -10.85 9.93 6.23
CA PRO A 288 -10.36 8.97 7.22
C PRO A 288 -8.95 8.44 6.92
N ASP A 289 -8.62 8.33 5.64
CA ASP A 289 -7.32 7.87 5.13
C ASP A 289 -6.15 8.68 5.69
N LEU A 290 -6.36 9.95 6.06
CA LEU A 290 -5.33 10.79 6.67
C LEU A 290 -4.75 10.19 7.94
N ILE A 291 -5.55 9.44 8.70
CA ILE A 291 -5.12 8.83 9.96
C ILE A 291 -5.06 7.31 9.84
N LEU A 292 -5.93 6.70 9.04
CA LEU A 292 -6.06 5.24 8.99
C LEU A 292 -5.12 4.58 7.98
N GLU A 293 -4.87 5.21 6.82
CA GLU A 293 -4.02 4.61 5.79
C GLU A 293 -2.57 4.53 6.30
N GLY A 294 -2.08 3.30 6.46
CA GLY A 294 -0.76 3.06 7.07
C GLY A 294 -0.64 3.63 8.49
N SER A 295 -1.75 3.74 9.23
CA SER A 295 -1.80 4.39 10.55
C SER A 295 -1.26 5.82 10.55
N GLY A 296 -1.48 6.56 9.46
CA GLY A 296 -1.06 7.96 9.31
C GLY A 296 0.39 8.13 8.85
N SER A 297 1.16 7.04 8.70
CA SER A 297 2.53 7.11 8.19
C SER A 297 2.60 7.68 6.77
N CYS A 298 1.60 7.39 5.93
CA CYS A 298 1.45 7.99 4.60
C CYS A 298 1.29 9.52 4.67
N THR A 299 0.50 10.01 5.63
CA THR A 299 0.26 11.45 5.85
C THR A 299 1.51 12.17 6.35
N LEU A 300 2.28 11.56 7.26
CA LEU A 300 3.57 12.10 7.67
C LEU A 300 4.55 12.18 6.49
N CYS A 301 4.58 11.17 5.63
CA CYS A 301 5.40 11.16 4.42
C CYS A 301 4.98 12.27 3.44
N LEU A 302 3.67 12.43 3.21
CA LEU A 302 3.13 13.50 2.38
C LEU A 302 3.52 14.87 2.94
N PHE A 303 3.34 15.09 4.24
CA PHE A 303 3.71 16.35 4.88
C PHE A 303 5.19 16.66 4.70
N GLY A 304 6.07 15.68 4.94
CA GLY A 304 7.52 15.84 4.71
C GLY A 304 7.85 16.17 3.25
N LEU A 305 7.14 15.56 2.30
CA LEU A 305 7.29 15.83 0.87
C LEU A 305 6.89 17.27 0.53
N LEU A 306 5.74 17.75 1.02
CA LEU A 306 5.26 19.12 0.81
C LEU A 306 6.26 20.15 1.37
N LEU A 307 6.79 19.94 2.57
CA LEU A 307 7.82 20.80 3.16
C LEU A 307 9.12 20.79 2.36
N LYS A 308 9.53 19.64 1.81
CA LYS A 308 10.72 19.54 0.97
C LYS A 308 10.60 20.37 -0.32
N PHE A 309 9.39 20.55 -0.84
CA PHE A 309 9.11 21.45 -1.95
C PHE A 309 8.91 22.92 -1.52
N GLY A 310 9.09 23.22 -0.24
CA GLY A 310 9.02 24.57 0.31
C GLY A 310 7.60 25.09 0.48
N LEU A 311 6.60 24.22 0.65
CA LEU A 311 5.29 24.68 1.13
C LEU A 311 5.43 25.24 2.54
N THR A 312 4.73 26.35 2.78
CA THR A 312 4.57 26.93 4.11
C THR A 312 3.58 26.11 4.94
N GLU A 313 3.57 26.32 6.26
CA GLU A 313 2.61 25.69 7.17
C GLU A 313 1.16 25.98 6.73
N ASN A 314 0.84 27.24 6.40
CA ASN A 314 -0.48 27.62 5.87
C ASN A 314 -0.81 26.92 4.54
N GLY A 315 0.19 26.73 3.67
CA GLY A 315 0.01 26.00 2.42
C GLY A 315 -0.30 24.52 2.67
N ALA A 316 0.40 23.89 3.61
CA ALA A 316 0.15 22.50 4.00
C ALA A 316 -1.23 22.36 4.68
N GLN A 317 -1.60 23.29 5.55
CA GLN A 317 -2.94 23.34 6.16
C GLN A 317 -4.03 23.36 5.08
N ALA A 318 -3.90 24.23 4.07
CA ALA A 318 -4.87 24.32 2.98
C ALA A 318 -4.97 23.02 2.18
N VAL A 319 -3.86 22.30 1.98
CA VAL A 319 -3.86 20.99 1.31
C VAL A 319 -4.66 19.96 2.10
N PHE A 320 -4.45 19.85 3.41
CA PHE A 320 -5.16 18.87 4.24
C PHE A 320 -6.63 19.24 4.47
N GLN A 321 -6.94 20.54 4.56
CA GLN A 321 -8.32 21.00 4.69
C GLN A 321 -9.15 20.73 3.43
N GLN A 322 -8.53 20.82 2.25
CA GLN A 322 -9.17 20.59 0.95
C GLN A 322 -8.75 19.26 0.33
N PHE A 323 -8.42 18.28 1.18
CA PHE A 323 -7.87 17.02 0.70
C PHE A 323 -8.88 16.35 -0.26
N PRO A 324 -8.45 15.82 -1.41
CA PRO A 324 -9.38 15.23 -2.35
C PRO A 324 -9.83 13.83 -1.88
N ARG A 325 -10.95 13.33 -2.41
CA ARG A 325 -11.45 11.96 -2.15
C ARG A 325 -10.62 10.91 -2.88
N VAL A 326 -9.39 10.70 -2.42
CA VAL A 326 -8.39 9.77 -2.95
C VAL A 326 -7.49 9.37 -1.78
N SER A 327 -6.98 8.13 -1.77
CA SER A 327 -6.08 7.69 -0.71
C SER A 327 -4.81 8.56 -0.64
N VAL A 328 -4.27 8.75 0.56
CA VAL A 328 -3.04 9.51 0.81
C VAL A 328 -1.85 8.88 0.09
N ALA A 329 -1.74 7.55 0.04
CA ALA A 329 -0.69 6.88 -0.71
C ALA A 329 -0.80 7.16 -2.22
N SER A 330 -2.02 7.10 -2.76
CA SER A 330 -2.29 7.41 -4.17
C SER A 330 -1.99 8.87 -4.49
N PHE A 331 -2.43 9.80 -3.64
CA PHE A 331 -2.12 11.23 -3.77
C PHE A 331 -0.62 11.49 -3.78
N THR A 332 0.09 10.89 -2.82
CA THR A 332 1.55 11.03 -2.68
C THR A 332 2.28 10.46 -3.90
N SER A 333 1.85 9.29 -4.38
CA SER A 333 2.40 8.65 -5.59
C SER A 333 2.18 9.53 -6.83
N ASN A 334 0.97 10.06 -7.02
CA ASN A 334 0.67 10.97 -8.13
C ASN A 334 1.51 12.24 -8.08
N LEU A 335 1.69 12.83 -6.90
CA LEU A 335 2.53 14.01 -6.71
C LEU A 335 3.99 13.74 -7.10
N LEU A 336 4.54 12.58 -6.70
CA LEU A 336 5.88 12.15 -7.09
C LEU A 336 6.00 11.86 -8.60
N GLN A 337 4.99 11.23 -9.20
CA GLN A 337 4.95 10.97 -10.64
C GLN A 337 4.85 12.29 -11.43
N CYS A 338 4.05 13.25 -10.96
CA CYS A 338 3.99 14.58 -11.54
C CYS A 338 5.35 15.30 -11.44
N TYR A 339 6.03 15.20 -10.31
CA TYR A 339 7.39 15.73 -10.18
C TYR A 339 8.34 15.13 -11.22
N GLN A 340 8.34 13.79 -11.38
CA GLN A 340 9.15 13.10 -12.39
C GLN A 340 8.80 13.54 -13.81
N PHE A 341 7.50 13.69 -14.10
CA PHE A 341 7.01 14.19 -15.37
C PHE A 341 7.58 15.59 -15.68
N LEU A 342 7.54 16.50 -14.70
CA LEU A 342 8.05 17.87 -14.85
C LEU A 342 9.57 17.88 -15.09
N VAL A 343 10.31 16.98 -14.45
CA VAL A 343 11.75 16.79 -14.72
C VAL A 343 11.98 16.27 -16.14
N GLU A 344 11.22 15.27 -16.60
CA GLU A 344 11.39 14.64 -17.91
C GLU A 344 11.08 15.60 -19.08
N ILE A 345 10.19 16.59 -18.89
CA ILE A 345 9.95 17.66 -19.88
C ILE A 345 10.98 18.79 -19.84
N ASN A 346 12.02 18.66 -19.01
CA ASN A 346 13.07 19.67 -18.77
C ASN A 346 12.56 20.99 -18.19
N MET A 347 11.54 20.96 -17.33
CA MET A 347 11.12 22.15 -16.61
C MET A 347 12.22 22.59 -15.62
N PRO A 348 12.56 23.90 -15.54
CA PRO A 348 13.57 24.37 -14.59
C PRO A 348 13.18 24.05 -13.15
N VAL A 349 14.16 23.68 -12.32
CA VAL A 349 13.92 23.25 -10.92
C VAL A 349 13.14 24.28 -10.10
N ASN A 350 13.40 25.58 -10.32
CA ASN A 350 12.69 26.67 -9.65
C ASN A 350 11.19 26.69 -10.04
N ASP A 351 10.88 26.42 -11.30
CA ASP A 351 9.50 26.38 -11.81
C ASP A 351 8.78 25.12 -11.33
N ILE A 352 9.48 23.98 -11.24
CA ILE A 352 8.93 22.77 -10.59
C ILE A 352 8.54 23.08 -9.14
N GLY A 353 9.45 23.69 -8.36
CA GLY A 353 9.15 24.09 -6.99
C GLY A 353 8.00 25.09 -6.88
N ARG A 354 7.86 26.01 -7.85
CA ARG A 354 6.72 26.93 -7.93
C ARG A 354 5.41 26.17 -8.25
N MET A 355 5.43 25.22 -9.19
CA MET A 355 4.28 24.39 -9.54
C MET A 355 3.76 23.59 -8.35
N VAL A 356 4.65 22.93 -7.61
CA VAL A 356 4.25 22.16 -6.42
C VAL A 356 3.69 23.06 -5.31
N ARG A 357 4.26 24.24 -5.09
CA ARG A 357 3.76 25.19 -4.08
C ARG A 357 2.40 25.79 -4.42
N LEU A 358 2.15 26.10 -5.70
CA LEU A 358 0.92 26.75 -6.14
C LEU A 358 -0.21 25.77 -6.44
N HIS A 359 0.12 24.54 -6.87
CA HIS A 359 -0.87 23.57 -7.35
C HIS A 359 -0.71 22.15 -6.74
N PRO A 360 -0.44 21.99 -5.43
CA PRO A 360 -0.20 20.68 -4.83
C PRO A 360 -1.38 19.72 -5.00
N LEU A 361 -2.62 20.22 -4.82
CA LEU A 361 -3.85 19.44 -4.97
C LEU A 361 -4.04 18.94 -6.40
N LEU A 362 -3.74 19.77 -7.40
CA LEU A 362 -3.83 19.38 -8.82
C LEU A 362 -2.86 18.24 -9.14
N LEU A 363 -1.61 18.36 -8.68
CA LEU A 363 -0.58 17.37 -8.95
C LEU A 363 -0.89 16.04 -8.23
N GLY A 364 -1.42 16.09 -7.01
CA GLY A 364 -1.76 14.87 -6.27
C GLY A 364 -3.00 14.13 -6.79
N VAL A 365 -3.88 14.76 -7.57
CA VAL A 365 -5.01 14.04 -8.21
C VAL A 365 -4.71 13.57 -9.64
N CYS A 366 -3.67 14.10 -10.28
CA CYS A 366 -3.37 13.83 -11.68
C CYS A 366 -2.55 12.55 -11.87
N GLN A 367 -3.19 11.48 -12.36
CA GLN A 367 -2.51 10.27 -12.84
C GLN A 367 -2.06 10.45 -14.30
N LEU A 368 -0.90 11.06 -14.52
CA LEU A 368 -0.44 11.44 -15.87
C LEU A 368 -0.08 10.25 -16.76
N LYS A 369 -0.27 10.41 -18.08
CA LYS A 369 0.36 9.53 -19.08
C LYS A 369 1.88 9.78 -19.09
N LYS A 370 2.66 8.78 -19.53
CA LYS A 370 4.11 8.94 -19.73
C LYS A 370 4.39 10.05 -20.75
N VAL A 371 5.48 10.80 -20.56
CA VAL A 371 5.87 11.90 -21.47
C VAL A 371 6.01 11.40 -22.90
N SER A 372 6.69 10.25 -23.11
CA SER A 372 6.82 9.63 -24.44
C SER A 372 5.48 9.42 -25.15
N SER A 373 4.46 8.95 -24.43
CA SER A 373 3.10 8.79 -24.97
C SER A 373 2.47 10.14 -25.33
N LEU A 374 2.64 11.18 -24.51
CA LEU A 374 2.11 12.51 -24.80
C LEU A 374 2.80 13.18 -26.00
N LEU A 375 4.11 13.01 -26.16
CA LEU A 375 4.84 13.51 -27.32
C LEU A 375 4.27 12.95 -28.62
N HIS A 376 3.97 11.64 -28.64
CA HIS A 376 3.33 10.99 -29.78
C HIS A 376 1.87 11.42 -30.00
N LEU A 377 1.09 11.57 -28.93
CA LEU A 377 -0.33 11.94 -29.02
C LEU A 377 -0.54 13.40 -29.42
N LEU A 378 0.21 14.33 -28.82
CA LEU A 378 0.15 15.76 -29.12
C LEU A 378 0.92 16.12 -30.39
N ASN A 379 1.83 15.23 -30.83
CA ASN A 379 2.76 15.46 -31.94
C ASN A 379 3.58 16.74 -31.75
N CYS A 380 4.10 16.96 -30.54
CA CYS A 380 4.89 18.14 -30.19
C CYS A 380 6.12 17.75 -29.36
N GLY A 381 7.11 18.65 -29.27
CA GLY A 381 8.32 18.44 -28.47
C GLY A 381 8.13 18.78 -26.99
N VAL A 382 9.06 18.30 -26.14
CA VAL A 382 9.04 18.54 -24.68
C VAL A 382 8.97 20.02 -24.31
N ASN A 383 9.66 20.89 -25.04
CA ASN A 383 9.63 22.34 -24.81
C ASN A 383 8.24 22.95 -25.01
N ARG A 384 7.45 22.41 -25.94
CA ARG A 384 6.09 22.89 -26.18
C ARG A 384 5.16 22.47 -25.03
N ILE A 385 5.31 21.24 -24.54
CA ILE A 385 4.59 20.74 -23.36
C ILE A 385 4.94 21.59 -22.12
N CYS A 386 6.23 21.88 -21.90
CA CYS A 386 6.68 22.74 -20.80
C CYS A 386 6.04 24.13 -20.88
N LYS A 387 6.08 24.76 -22.06
CA LYS A 387 5.45 26.07 -22.27
C LYS A 387 3.93 26.06 -22.04
N MET A 388 3.23 24.99 -22.44
CA MET A 388 1.80 24.86 -22.16
C MET A 388 1.50 24.79 -20.66
N LEU A 389 2.38 24.16 -19.87
CA LEU A 389 2.23 24.10 -18.42
C LEU A 389 2.58 25.42 -17.72
N GLU A 390 3.56 26.15 -18.23
CA GLU A 390 3.88 27.50 -17.77
C GLU A 390 2.71 28.47 -18.02
N GLU A 391 2.01 28.31 -19.15
CA GLU A 391 0.83 29.10 -19.51
C GLU A 391 -0.41 28.70 -18.68
N ASP A 392 -0.70 27.39 -18.57
CA ASP A 392 -1.84 26.86 -17.81
C ASP A 392 -1.53 25.49 -17.17
N PRO A 393 -1.28 25.43 -15.85
CA PRO A 393 -1.10 24.18 -15.10
C PRO A 393 -2.28 23.20 -15.23
N TYR A 394 -3.50 23.68 -15.41
CA TYR A 394 -4.70 22.83 -15.44
C TYR A 394 -4.80 21.98 -16.72
N VAL A 395 -3.95 22.24 -17.71
CA VAL A 395 -3.80 21.37 -18.88
C VAL A 395 -3.44 19.92 -18.49
N LEU A 396 -2.80 19.70 -17.33
CA LEU A 396 -2.51 18.37 -16.78
C LEU A 396 -3.75 17.48 -16.68
N LYS A 397 -4.93 18.04 -16.40
CA LYS A 397 -6.19 17.28 -16.34
C LYS A 397 -6.55 16.64 -17.67
N LYS A 398 -6.12 17.23 -18.80
CA LYS A 398 -6.33 16.69 -20.15
C LYS A 398 -5.36 15.55 -20.48
N TRP A 399 -4.28 15.40 -19.71
CA TRP A 399 -3.22 14.42 -19.96
C TRP A 399 -3.25 13.23 -19.01
N VAL A 400 -4.29 13.13 -18.19
CA VAL A 400 -4.52 12.02 -17.27
C VAL A 400 -4.78 10.71 -18.05
N ARG A 401 -4.41 9.57 -17.46
CA ARG A 401 -4.72 8.23 -17.98
C ARG A 401 -6.24 8.08 -18.18
N GLY A 402 -6.65 7.38 -19.23
CA GLY A 402 -8.06 7.26 -19.61
C GLY A 402 -8.65 8.44 -20.40
N VAL A 403 -8.09 9.65 -20.32
CA VAL A 403 -8.55 10.81 -21.11
C VAL A 403 -8.00 10.73 -22.54
N ARG A 404 -8.86 11.03 -23.54
CA ARG A 404 -8.46 11.17 -24.94
C ARG A 404 -7.71 12.49 -25.14
N VAL A 405 -6.56 12.43 -25.78
CA VAL A 405 -5.71 13.59 -26.06
C VAL A 405 -5.74 13.82 -27.56
N ASP A 406 -6.30 14.96 -27.98
CA ASP A 406 -6.33 15.35 -29.38
C ASP A 406 -4.96 15.91 -29.81
N ARG A 407 -4.61 15.65 -31.07
CA ARG A 407 -3.41 16.23 -31.69
C ARG A 407 -3.52 17.75 -31.69
N LEU A 408 -2.42 18.43 -31.35
CA LEU A 408 -2.35 19.86 -31.55
C LEU A 408 -2.40 20.15 -33.05
N GLN A 409 -3.32 21.02 -33.46
CA GLN A 409 -3.39 21.49 -34.84
C GLN A 409 -2.19 22.42 -35.10
N GLU A 410 -1.08 21.85 -35.55
CA GLU A 410 -0.03 22.67 -36.18
C GLU A 410 -0.46 23.02 -37.61
N PRO A 411 -0.27 24.27 -38.08
CA PRO A 411 -0.27 24.52 -39.51
C PRO A 411 0.82 23.62 -40.11
N SER A 412 0.43 22.76 -41.06
CA SER A 412 1.33 21.78 -41.67
C SER A 412 2.65 22.43 -42.09
N ARG A 413 3.77 21.68 -42.08
CA ARG A 413 5.06 22.20 -42.59
C ARG A 413 4.91 22.89 -43.95
N VAL A 414 4.01 22.38 -44.79
CA VAL A 414 3.62 22.95 -46.08
C VAL A 414 2.95 24.32 -45.91
N ALA A 415 1.98 24.46 -45.01
CA ALA A 415 1.34 25.74 -44.70
C ALA A 415 2.33 26.76 -44.11
N ARG A 416 3.29 26.33 -43.29
CA ARG A 416 4.32 27.22 -42.75
C ARG A 416 5.28 27.72 -43.83
N VAL A 417 5.82 26.82 -44.66
CA VAL A 417 6.70 27.18 -45.80
C VAL A 417 5.95 28.04 -46.81
N ARG A 418 4.69 27.69 -47.12
CA ARG A 418 3.83 28.49 -47.98
C ARG A 418 3.63 29.88 -47.39
N GLY A 419 3.32 30.01 -46.09
CA GLY A 419 3.19 31.29 -45.41
C GLY A 419 4.46 32.17 -45.47
N THR A 420 5.65 31.57 -45.32
CA THR A 420 6.91 32.32 -45.44
C THR A 420 7.16 32.79 -46.86
N LYS A 421 6.91 31.93 -47.88
CA LYS A 421 7.03 32.31 -49.29
C LYS A 421 5.97 33.32 -49.72
N THR A 422 4.75 33.23 -49.19
CA THR A 422 3.68 34.22 -49.39
C THR A 422 4.15 35.58 -48.91
N ARG A 423 4.71 35.64 -47.68
CA ARG A 423 5.22 36.89 -47.12
C ARG A 423 6.37 37.49 -47.94
N PHE A 424 7.29 36.66 -48.46
CA PHE A 424 8.36 37.08 -49.37
C PHE A 424 7.81 37.69 -50.66
N LEU A 425 6.91 36.98 -51.35
CA LEU A 425 6.32 37.46 -52.60
C LEU A 425 5.45 38.70 -52.42
N THR A 426 4.72 38.82 -51.31
CA THR A 426 3.96 40.04 -51.00
C THR A 426 4.88 41.24 -50.81
N ARG A 427 6.08 41.08 -50.23
CA ARG A 427 7.09 42.17 -50.13
C ARG A 427 7.60 42.62 -51.50
N LEU A 428 7.63 41.71 -52.48
CA LEU A 428 7.99 42.03 -53.87
C LEU A 428 6.84 42.65 -54.67
N GLY A 429 5.68 42.90 -54.05
CA GLY A 429 4.53 43.54 -54.68
C GLY A 429 3.50 42.58 -55.29
N PHE A 430 3.65 41.26 -55.11
CA PHE A 430 2.65 40.30 -55.60
C PHE A 430 1.40 40.28 -54.71
N VAL A 431 0.23 40.38 -55.35
CA VAL A 431 -1.07 40.32 -54.66
C VAL A 431 -1.32 38.92 -54.11
N GLU A 432 -1.68 38.86 -52.83
CA GLU A 432 -1.93 37.60 -52.13
C GLU A 432 -3.07 36.80 -52.79
N LYS A 433 -2.87 35.49 -53.00
CA LYS A 433 -3.84 34.58 -53.64
C LYS A 433 -4.18 34.91 -55.10
N SER A 434 -3.37 35.72 -55.79
CA SER A 434 -3.53 35.93 -57.22
C SER A 434 -3.13 34.69 -58.03
N GLY A 435 -3.68 34.56 -59.24
CA GLY A 435 -3.30 33.49 -60.17
C GLY A 435 -1.81 33.54 -60.56
N GLU A 436 -1.20 34.73 -60.56
CA GLU A 436 0.24 34.92 -60.78
C GLU A 436 1.08 34.38 -59.63
N MET A 437 0.68 34.66 -58.38
CA MET A 437 1.39 34.16 -57.20
C MET A 437 1.39 32.63 -57.15
N GLU A 438 0.30 31.97 -57.54
CA GLU A 438 0.21 30.51 -57.62
C GLU A 438 0.96 29.90 -58.82
N ARG A 439 1.23 30.69 -59.89
CA ARG A 439 2.19 30.25 -60.93
C ARG A 439 3.62 30.32 -60.40
N ILE A 440 3.96 31.39 -59.68
CA ILE A 440 5.28 31.61 -59.10
C ILE A 440 5.58 30.58 -58.00
N PHE A 441 4.60 30.20 -57.19
CA PHE A 441 4.78 29.12 -56.20
C PHE A 441 5.13 27.76 -56.83
N ARG A 442 4.62 27.47 -58.04
CA ARG A 442 4.90 26.23 -58.76
C ARG A 442 6.32 26.17 -59.34
N SER A 443 6.93 27.33 -59.63
CA SER A 443 8.29 27.43 -60.16
C SER A 443 9.36 27.69 -59.11
N LEU A 444 9.00 28.26 -57.95
CA LEU A 444 9.94 28.58 -56.88
C LEU A 444 10.38 27.34 -56.07
N MET A 445 11.57 26.84 -56.40
CA MET A 445 12.30 25.82 -55.63
C MET A 445 13.21 26.49 -54.59
N GLY A 446 13.15 26.07 -53.33
CA GLY A 446 13.99 26.62 -52.23
C GLY A 446 13.19 27.18 -51.05
N LYS A 447 13.86 27.44 -49.91
CA LYS A 447 13.26 28.09 -48.72
C LYS A 447 13.16 29.60 -48.93
N ALA A 448 12.26 30.27 -48.21
CA ALA A 448 12.06 31.71 -48.34
C ALA A 448 13.33 32.54 -48.05
N ASP A 449 14.15 32.10 -47.09
CA ASP A 449 15.39 32.80 -46.72
C ASP A 449 16.46 32.69 -47.82
N GLU A 450 16.59 31.51 -48.43
CA GLU A 450 17.48 31.27 -49.59
C GLU A 450 17.03 32.04 -50.84
N LEU A 451 15.72 32.29 -50.98
CA LEU A 451 15.16 33.08 -52.07
C LEU A 451 15.41 34.57 -51.89
N GLN A 452 15.42 35.06 -50.66
CA GLN A 452 15.76 36.45 -50.33
C GLN A 452 17.24 36.71 -50.59
N GLU A 453 18.14 35.83 -50.15
CA GLU A 453 19.59 35.95 -50.42
C GLU A 453 19.89 36.00 -51.93
N ARG A 454 19.19 35.20 -52.74
CA ARG A 454 19.33 35.22 -54.21
C ARG A 454 18.73 36.45 -54.88
N PHE A 455 17.75 37.09 -54.25
CA PHE A 455 17.14 38.32 -54.77
C PHE A 455 17.98 39.55 -54.45
N ASP A 456 18.70 39.53 -53.33
CA ASP A 456 19.53 40.64 -52.85
C ASP A 456 20.95 40.65 -53.44
N CYS A 457 21.32 39.62 -54.22
CA CYS A 457 22.54 39.55 -55.04
C CYS A 457 22.26 40.04 -56.46
#